data_AF-A0A167FUB7-F1
#
_entry.id   AF-A0A167FUB7-F1
#
_cell.length_a   1.000
_cell.length_b   1.000
_cell.length_c   1.000
_cell.angle_alpha   90.00
_cell.angle_beta   90.00
_cell.angle_gamma   90.00
#
_symmetry.space_group_name_H-M   'P 1'
#
loop_
_entity.id
_entity.type
_entity.pdbx_description
1 polymer ?
#
loop_
_entity_poly.entity_id
_entity_poly.type
_entity_poly.pdbx_seq_one_letter_code
_entity_poly.pdbx_strand_id
1 'polypeptide(L)'
;MKLTTLLVAASLAFSSLSVKAATDTSAYRFQAYFDNVLNSRCAAKPSESNAISRIDWALRQRVITNDAANWGKQFKYYPIVDFFDSSIAVICSYQVAPSSTMTLERFKRLADSFNMHTRCVVSPDINEIYARIDSIVNDGYITNDAGLWARYNGYLPIVDLFADRVIGACPFRR
;
A
#
# COMPACT_ATOMS: atom_id res chain seq x y z
N MET A 1 -42.53 48.36 12.69
CA MET A 1 -41.98 47.27 11.86
C MET A 1 -40.50 47.50 11.66
N LYS A 2 -39.61 46.64 12.19
CA LYS A 2 -38.16 46.52 11.87
C LYS A 2 -37.53 45.51 12.84
N LEU A 3 -37.68 44.21 12.59
CA LEU A 3 -37.08 43.16 13.42
C LEU A 3 -36.70 41.88 12.64
N THR A 4 -36.52 41.99 11.32
CA THR A 4 -36.35 40.82 10.42
C THR A 4 -34.97 40.68 9.80
N THR A 5 -34.04 41.63 10.01
CA THR A 5 -32.73 41.62 9.33
C THR A 5 -31.58 40.93 10.08
N LEU A 6 -31.79 40.43 11.30
CA LEU A 6 -30.71 39.91 12.14
C LEU A 6 -30.49 38.38 12.08
N LEU A 7 -31.31 37.63 11.35
CA LEU A 7 -31.24 36.15 11.31
C LEU A 7 -30.48 35.55 10.11
N VAL A 8 -30.07 36.35 9.13
CA VAL A 8 -29.41 35.84 7.90
C VAL A 8 -27.87 35.83 8.00
N ALA A 9 -27.27 36.42 9.03
CA ALA A 9 -25.81 36.48 9.18
C ALA A 9 -25.19 35.25 9.87
N ALA A 10 -25.97 34.38 10.51
CA ALA A 10 -25.45 33.24 11.29
C ALA A 10 -25.20 31.96 10.48
N SER A 11 -25.75 31.85 9.26
CA SER A 11 -25.63 30.64 8.42
C SER A 11 -24.38 30.60 7.53
N LEU A 12 -23.61 31.69 7.46
CA LEU A 12 -22.36 31.75 6.67
C LEU A 12 -21.09 31.35 7.47
N ALA A 13 -21.22 31.03 8.76
CA ALA A 13 -20.08 30.74 9.62
C ALA A 13 -19.68 29.24 9.69
N PHE A 14 -20.42 28.34 9.05
CA PHE A 14 -20.14 26.88 9.10
C PHE A 14 -19.38 26.33 7.88
N SER A 15 -19.00 27.18 6.92
CA SER A 15 -18.52 26.72 5.60
C SER A 15 -17.01 26.44 5.49
N SER A 16 -16.22 26.49 6.57
CA SER A 16 -14.75 26.43 6.40
C SER A 16 -13.99 25.52 7.37
N LEU A 17 -14.66 24.60 8.07
CA LEU A 17 -13.97 23.51 8.76
C LEU A 17 -13.65 22.41 7.75
N SER A 18 -12.66 22.66 6.90
CA SER A 18 -12.03 21.61 6.09
C SER A 18 -11.14 20.78 7.02
N VAL A 19 -11.77 19.96 7.88
CA VAL A 19 -11.04 18.98 8.68
C VAL A 19 -10.48 17.95 7.71
N LYS A 20 -9.20 18.06 7.38
CA LYS A 20 -8.48 17.00 6.67
C LYS A 20 -8.51 15.76 7.56
N ALA A 21 -9.33 14.79 7.21
CA ALA A 21 -9.38 13.53 7.92
C ALA A 21 -8.04 12.83 7.75
N ALA A 22 -7.49 12.30 8.86
CA ALA A 22 -6.31 11.45 8.79
C ALA A 22 -6.61 10.28 7.86
N THR A 23 -5.67 9.96 6.97
CA THR A 23 -5.81 8.82 6.07
C THR A 23 -5.81 7.54 6.91
N ASP A 24 -6.92 6.79 6.86
CA ASP A 24 -7.05 5.51 7.52
C ASP A 24 -6.18 4.43 6.87
N THR A 25 -6.05 3.29 7.55
CA THR A 25 -5.21 2.19 7.10
C THR A 25 -5.66 1.61 5.76
N SER A 26 -6.97 1.57 5.48
CA SER A 26 -7.49 1.05 4.20
C SER A 26 -7.14 1.98 3.03
N ALA A 27 -7.37 3.27 3.17
CA ALA A 27 -7.03 4.28 2.17
C ALA A 27 -5.51 4.36 1.97
N TYR A 28 -4.75 4.28 3.06
CA TYR A 28 -3.28 4.27 3.03
C TYR A 28 -2.76 3.06 2.24
N ARG A 29 -3.28 1.86 2.53
CA ARG A 29 -2.94 0.63 1.78
C ARG A 29 -3.30 0.76 0.32
N PHE A 30 -4.54 1.20 0.04
CA PHE A 30 -5.02 1.37 -1.33
C PHE A 30 -4.11 2.31 -2.12
N GLN A 31 -3.82 3.50 -1.58
CA GLN A 31 -2.95 4.47 -2.24
C GLN A 31 -1.53 3.93 -2.44
N ALA A 32 -0.96 3.23 -1.45
CA ALA A 32 0.33 2.55 -1.61
C ALA A 32 0.32 1.54 -2.77
N TYR A 33 -0.81 0.87 -3.00
CA TYR A 33 -0.97 -0.07 -4.11
C TYR A 33 -0.89 0.63 -5.47
N PHE A 34 -1.47 1.82 -5.62
CA PHE A 34 -1.44 2.55 -6.88
C PHE A 34 -0.09 3.22 -7.13
N ASP A 35 0.50 3.85 -6.10
CA ASP A 35 1.70 4.66 -6.31
C ASP A 35 2.94 3.83 -6.61
N ASN A 36 3.06 2.62 -6.05
CA ASN A 36 4.24 1.76 -6.30
C ASN A 36 4.19 1.05 -7.66
N VAL A 37 3.03 0.95 -8.30
CA VAL A 37 2.94 0.44 -9.68
C VAL A 37 3.48 1.47 -10.68
N LEU A 38 3.41 2.76 -10.34
CA LEU A 38 3.90 3.85 -11.17
C LEU A 38 5.36 4.15 -10.82
N ASN A 39 6.30 3.41 -11.44
CA ASN A 39 7.75 3.49 -11.21
C ASN A 39 8.34 4.92 -11.14
N SER A 40 7.70 5.93 -11.77
CA SER A 40 8.16 7.32 -11.76
C SER A 40 7.87 8.07 -10.46
N ARG A 41 6.91 7.62 -9.64
CA ARG A 41 6.49 8.33 -8.42
C ARG A 41 7.39 8.03 -7.22
N CYS A 42 7.93 6.82 -7.16
CA CYS A 42 8.73 6.31 -6.03
C CYS A 42 10.17 6.00 -6.44
N ALA A 43 10.80 6.91 -7.20
CA ALA A 43 12.11 6.66 -7.81
C ALA A 43 13.27 6.57 -6.80
N ALA A 44 13.24 7.35 -5.72
CA ALA A 44 14.31 7.41 -4.73
C ALA A 44 13.89 6.76 -3.42
N LYS A 45 14.56 5.67 -3.03
CA LYS A 45 14.31 4.98 -1.77
C LYS A 45 15.17 5.58 -0.66
N PRO A 46 14.57 6.14 0.41
CA PRO A 46 15.32 6.62 1.56
C PRO A 46 15.90 5.45 2.37
N SER A 47 16.84 5.74 3.26
CA SER A 47 17.21 4.79 4.31
C SER A 47 15.99 4.46 5.19
N GLU A 48 16.00 3.28 5.82
CA GLU A 48 14.93 2.87 6.73
C GLU A 48 14.70 3.89 7.86
N SER A 49 15.76 4.42 8.47
CA SER A 49 15.66 5.44 9.52
C SER A 49 14.95 6.72 9.05
N ASN A 50 15.23 7.16 7.81
CA ASN A 50 14.60 8.33 7.21
C ASN A 50 13.12 8.04 6.87
N ALA A 51 12.83 6.85 6.34
CA ALA A 51 11.46 6.44 6.08
C ALA A 51 10.61 6.39 7.36
N ILE A 52 11.13 5.78 8.43
CA ILE A 52 10.47 5.74 9.75
C ILE A 52 10.24 7.16 10.28
N SER A 53 11.25 8.04 10.17
CA SER A 53 11.12 9.44 10.60
C SER A 53 10.01 10.18 9.87
N ARG A 54 9.80 9.90 8.57
CA ARG A 54 8.70 10.48 7.77
C ARG A 54 7.34 9.95 8.21
N ILE A 55 7.23 8.63 8.48
CA ILE A 55 6.01 8.02 9.02
C ILE A 55 5.64 8.65 10.36
N ASP A 56 6.61 8.79 11.27
CA ASP A 56 6.40 9.36 12.59
C ASP A 56 6.02 10.84 12.52
N TRP A 57 6.62 11.59 11.60
CA TRP A 57 6.22 12.97 11.34
C TRP A 57 4.78 13.05 10.85
N ALA A 58 4.39 12.23 9.85
CA ALA A 58 3.03 12.21 9.31
C ALA A 58 1.99 11.83 10.38
N LEU A 59 2.32 10.88 11.26
CA LEU A 59 1.50 10.51 12.41
C LEU A 59 1.33 11.68 13.39
N ARG A 60 2.42 12.37 13.76
CA ARG A 60 2.37 13.54 14.66
C ARG A 60 1.55 14.69 14.08
N GLN A 61 1.61 14.89 12.77
CA GLN A 61 0.79 15.88 12.06
C GLN A 61 -0.66 15.43 11.86
N ARG A 62 -1.03 14.23 12.32
CA ARG A 62 -2.36 13.62 12.12
C ARG A 62 -2.76 13.49 10.66
N VAL A 63 -1.79 13.33 9.76
CA VAL A 63 -2.01 13.07 8.33
C VAL A 63 -2.41 11.61 8.09
N ILE A 64 -1.93 10.70 8.94
CA ILE A 64 -2.24 9.27 8.94
C ILE A 64 -2.66 8.81 10.33
N THR A 65 -3.41 7.70 10.41
CA THR A 65 -3.75 7.06 11.69
C THR A 65 -2.57 6.28 12.27
N ASN A 66 -2.65 5.93 13.55
CA ASN A 66 -1.66 5.07 14.21
C ASN A 66 -1.54 3.69 13.53
N ASP A 67 -2.68 3.12 13.12
CA ASP A 67 -2.70 1.83 12.43
C ASP A 67 -2.06 1.90 11.04
N ALA A 68 -2.28 3.00 10.31
CA ALA A 68 -1.61 3.25 9.04
C ALA A 68 -0.10 3.40 9.22
N ALA A 69 0.34 4.11 10.26
CA ALA A 69 1.75 4.26 10.61
C ALA A 69 2.41 2.92 10.96
N ASN A 70 1.77 2.11 11.80
CA ASN A 70 2.26 0.79 12.17
C ASN A 70 2.35 -0.14 10.96
N TRP A 71 1.29 -0.14 10.13
CA TRP A 71 1.29 -0.90 8.89
C TRP A 71 2.41 -0.44 7.95
N GLY A 72 2.60 0.87 7.75
CA GLY A 72 3.68 1.41 6.93
C GLY A 72 5.07 0.96 7.39
N LYS A 73 5.34 0.98 8.70
CA LYS A 73 6.61 0.49 9.27
C LYS A 73 6.81 -1.00 9.08
N GLN A 74 5.75 -1.79 9.29
CA GLN A 74 5.77 -3.24 9.15
C GLN A 74 6.07 -3.65 7.71
N PHE A 75 5.35 -3.05 6.75
CA PHE A 75 5.40 -3.44 5.33
C PHE A 75 6.37 -2.58 4.50
N LYS A 76 7.16 -1.74 5.17
CA LYS A 76 8.18 -0.88 4.55
C LYS A 76 7.61 0.12 3.53
N TYR A 77 6.53 0.81 3.90
CA TYR A 77 5.93 1.92 3.15
C TYR A 77 5.93 3.21 3.95
N TYR A 78 6.23 4.33 3.29
CA TYR A 78 6.24 5.66 3.90
C TYR A 78 5.46 6.65 3.03
N PRO A 79 4.79 7.65 3.63
CA PRO A 79 4.11 8.69 2.86
C PRO A 79 5.11 9.76 2.43
N ILE A 80 4.93 10.27 1.23
CA ILE A 80 5.46 11.56 0.79
C ILE A 80 4.32 12.55 0.99
N VAL A 81 4.47 13.39 2.02
CA VAL A 81 3.47 14.40 2.38
C VAL A 81 3.87 15.73 1.75
N ASP A 82 2.94 16.39 1.08
CA ASP A 82 3.12 17.76 0.63
C ASP A 82 3.14 18.69 1.85
N PHE A 83 4.22 19.47 1.97
CA PHE A 83 4.43 20.33 3.13
C PHE A 83 3.44 21.50 3.19
N PHE A 84 2.92 21.97 2.05
CA PHE A 84 2.06 23.15 2.00
C PHE A 84 0.66 22.89 2.51
N ASP A 85 0.12 21.70 2.22
CA ASP A 85 -1.26 21.37 2.55
C ASP A 85 -1.39 20.15 3.47
N SER A 86 -0.29 19.47 3.81
CA SER A 86 -0.30 18.22 4.59
C SER A 86 -1.10 17.07 3.93
N SER A 87 -1.28 17.09 2.61
CA SER A 87 -1.84 15.93 1.87
C SER A 87 -0.77 14.88 1.62
N ILE A 88 -1.19 13.61 1.55
CA ILE A 88 -0.33 12.54 1.06
C ILE A 88 -0.29 12.64 -0.47
N ALA A 89 0.86 13.02 -1.02
CA ALA A 89 1.05 13.09 -2.46
C ALA A 89 1.17 11.67 -3.04
N VAL A 90 2.01 10.84 -2.42
CA VAL A 90 2.19 9.42 -2.77
C VAL A 90 2.60 8.58 -1.56
N ILE A 91 2.42 7.27 -1.63
CA ILE A 91 2.94 6.32 -0.63
C ILE A 91 3.92 5.35 -1.29
N CYS A 92 5.17 5.39 -0.86
CA CYS A 92 6.27 4.68 -1.51
C CYS A 92 6.83 3.56 -0.63
N SER A 93 7.33 2.49 -1.26
CA SER A 93 8.12 1.49 -0.56
C SER A 93 9.55 1.97 -0.34
N TYR A 94 10.06 1.80 0.88
CA TYR A 94 11.48 1.95 1.21
C TYR A 94 12.19 0.59 1.35
N GLN A 95 11.52 -0.50 0.97
CA GLN A 95 12.14 -1.83 0.98
C GLN A 95 13.26 -1.88 -0.06
N VAL A 96 14.46 -2.23 0.41
CA VAL A 96 15.56 -2.68 -0.44
C VAL A 96 15.40 -4.19 -0.58
N ALA A 97 14.94 -4.63 -1.74
CA ALA A 97 14.75 -6.06 -1.98
C ALA A 97 16.12 -6.77 -2.10
N PRO A 98 16.32 -7.93 -1.47
CA PRO A 98 17.45 -8.80 -1.74
C PRO A 98 17.62 -9.05 -3.25
N SER A 99 18.85 -9.26 -3.72
CA SER A 99 19.11 -9.56 -5.14
C SER A 99 18.46 -10.87 -5.62
N SER A 100 18.19 -11.80 -4.68
CA SER A 100 17.47 -13.05 -4.92
C SER A 100 15.95 -12.87 -5.04
N THR A 101 15.41 -11.76 -4.55
CA THR A 101 13.98 -11.48 -4.55
C THR A 101 13.43 -11.35 -5.96
N MET A 102 12.31 -12.02 -6.23
CA MET A 102 11.66 -11.92 -7.52
C MET A 102 11.05 -10.52 -7.71
N THR A 103 11.55 -9.80 -8.71
CA THR A 103 11.02 -8.48 -9.09
C THR A 103 9.61 -8.59 -9.69
N LEU A 104 8.86 -7.49 -9.66
CA LEU A 104 7.54 -7.39 -10.30
C LEU A 104 7.56 -7.90 -11.75
N GLU A 105 8.50 -7.45 -12.57
CA GLU A 105 8.57 -7.83 -13.98
C GLU A 105 8.89 -9.32 -14.18
N ARG A 106 9.71 -9.90 -13.29
CA ARG A 106 9.95 -11.34 -13.32
C ARG A 106 8.72 -12.13 -12.88
N PHE A 107 8.00 -11.62 -11.87
CA PHE A 107 6.77 -12.25 -11.38
C PHE A 107 5.63 -12.20 -12.40
N LYS A 108 5.44 -11.07 -13.10
CA LYS A 108 4.48 -10.95 -14.22
C LYS A 108 4.75 -11.99 -15.30
N ARG A 109 5.99 -12.07 -15.79
CA ARG A 109 6.40 -13.09 -16.77
C ARG A 109 6.15 -14.50 -16.27
N LEU A 110 6.39 -14.75 -14.99
CA LEU A 110 6.11 -16.05 -14.38
C LEU A 110 4.60 -16.35 -14.41
N ALA A 111 3.78 -15.39 -13.98
CA ALA A 111 2.32 -15.50 -13.99
C ALA A 111 1.77 -15.73 -15.41
N ASP A 112 2.30 -15.04 -16.42
CA ASP A 112 1.93 -15.22 -17.82
C ASP A 112 2.36 -16.60 -18.37
N SER A 113 3.51 -17.11 -17.92
CA SER A 113 4.06 -18.39 -18.38
C SER A 113 3.45 -19.62 -17.71
N PHE A 114 3.05 -19.50 -16.44
CA PHE A 114 2.60 -20.63 -15.62
C PHE A 114 1.08 -20.73 -15.63
N ASN A 115 0.55 -21.31 -16.71
CA ASN A 115 -0.86 -21.64 -16.83
C ASN A 115 -1.22 -22.91 -16.01
N MET A 116 -0.84 -22.97 -14.73
CA MET A 116 -1.10 -24.11 -13.82
C MET A 116 -2.53 -24.09 -13.24
N HIS A 117 -3.52 -23.72 -14.05
CA HIS A 117 -4.92 -23.62 -13.63
C HIS A 117 -5.43 -24.89 -12.93
N THR A 118 -4.87 -26.05 -13.25
CA THR A 118 -5.27 -27.36 -12.69
C THR A 118 -4.54 -27.76 -11.41
N ARG A 119 -3.51 -27.04 -10.96
CA ARG A 119 -2.75 -27.35 -9.72
C ARG A 119 -2.89 -26.30 -8.63
N CYS A 120 -3.59 -25.22 -8.91
CA CYS A 120 -3.83 -24.17 -7.94
C CYS A 120 -4.92 -24.59 -6.96
N VAL A 121 -4.52 -25.01 -5.77
CA VAL A 121 -5.42 -25.13 -4.62
C VAL A 121 -5.54 -23.75 -4.01
N VAL A 122 -6.66 -23.08 -4.28
CA VAL A 122 -6.91 -21.72 -3.79
C VAL A 122 -7.85 -21.81 -2.59
N SER A 123 -7.49 -21.18 -1.47
CA SER A 123 -8.42 -20.99 -0.33
C SER A 123 -9.63 -20.17 -0.79
N PRO A 124 -10.86 -20.47 -0.35
CA PRO A 124 -12.02 -19.64 -0.68
C PRO A 124 -11.97 -18.27 0.01
N ASP A 125 -11.15 -18.06 1.05
CA ASP A 125 -11.07 -16.78 1.77
C ASP A 125 -9.98 -15.87 1.19
N ILE A 126 -10.41 -14.73 0.65
CA ILE A 126 -9.55 -13.68 0.11
C ILE A 126 -8.59 -13.10 1.15
N ASN A 127 -8.99 -13.05 2.42
CA ASN A 127 -8.15 -12.50 3.48
C ASN A 127 -6.96 -13.41 3.77
N GLU A 128 -7.16 -14.73 3.76
CA GLU A 128 -6.08 -15.70 3.91
C GLU A 128 -5.10 -15.63 2.73
N ILE A 129 -5.60 -15.44 1.51
CA ILE A 129 -4.76 -15.25 0.33
C ILE A 129 -3.89 -14.00 0.49
N TYR A 130 -4.47 -12.87 0.92
CA TYR A 130 -3.72 -11.64 1.12
C TYR A 130 -2.67 -11.77 2.22
N ALA A 131 -3.03 -12.38 3.35
CA ALA A 131 -2.09 -12.68 4.43
C ALA A 131 -0.94 -13.58 3.96
N ARG A 132 -1.22 -14.56 3.09
CA ARG A 132 -0.17 -15.42 2.51
C ARG A 132 0.76 -14.65 1.58
N ILE A 133 0.21 -13.76 0.74
CA ILE A 133 1.04 -12.88 -0.09
C ILE A 133 1.89 -11.95 0.78
N ASP A 134 1.32 -11.40 1.86
CA ASP A 134 2.08 -10.60 2.85
C ASP A 134 3.26 -11.40 3.43
N SER A 135 3.07 -12.67 3.81
CA SER A 135 4.17 -13.53 4.27
C SER A 135 5.26 -13.68 3.22
N ILE A 136 4.90 -14.02 1.98
CA ILE A 136 5.86 -14.25 0.89
C ILE A 136 6.69 -12.99 0.59
N VAL A 137 6.09 -11.81 0.72
CA VAL A 137 6.77 -10.52 0.60
C VAL A 137 7.71 -10.28 1.79
N ASN A 138 7.25 -10.55 3.01
CA ASN A 138 8.04 -10.36 4.23
C ASN A 138 9.25 -11.30 4.28
N ASP A 139 9.10 -12.52 3.77
CA ASP A 139 10.16 -13.53 3.66
C ASP A 139 11.13 -13.21 2.51
N GLY A 140 10.85 -12.19 1.70
CA GLY A 140 11.76 -11.72 0.64
C GLY A 140 11.75 -12.58 -0.63
N TYR A 141 10.78 -13.47 -0.81
CA TYR A 141 10.64 -14.26 -2.03
C TYR A 141 10.25 -13.42 -3.24
N ILE A 142 9.39 -12.42 -3.03
CA ILE A 142 8.99 -11.45 -4.03
C ILE A 142 9.10 -10.04 -3.48
N THR A 143 9.30 -9.07 -4.38
CA THR A 143 9.29 -7.66 -4.00
C THR A 143 7.91 -7.25 -3.48
N ASN A 144 7.88 -6.24 -2.62
CA ASN A 144 6.65 -5.52 -2.26
C ASN A 144 5.76 -5.27 -3.48
N ASP A 145 6.29 -4.65 -4.54
CA ASP A 145 5.55 -4.32 -5.77
C ASP A 145 4.94 -5.56 -6.46
N ALA A 146 5.67 -6.68 -6.46
CA ALA A 146 5.18 -7.95 -6.97
C ALA A 146 4.01 -8.48 -6.12
N GLY A 147 4.12 -8.46 -4.80
CA GLY A 147 3.04 -8.87 -3.90
C GLY A 147 1.80 -8.00 -4.03
N LEU A 148 1.99 -6.69 -4.19
CA LEU A 148 0.89 -5.76 -4.45
C LEU A 148 0.17 -6.06 -5.77
N TRP A 149 0.94 -6.20 -6.85
CA TRP A 149 0.39 -6.55 -8.15
C TRP A 149 -0.35 -7.90 -8.10
N ALA A 150 0.19 -8.87 -7.36
CA ALA A 150 -0.41 -10.19 -7.19
C ALA A 150 -1.81 -10.08 -6.54
N ARG A 151 -1.95 -9.30 -5.45
CA ARG A 151 -3.27 -9.02 -4.84
C ARG A 151 -4.21 -8.32 -5.81
N TYR A 152 -3.69 -7.35 -6.55
CA TYR A 152 -4.49 -6.54 -7.46
C TYR A 152 -5.05 -7.34 -8.64
N ASN A 153 -4.26 -8.25 -9.19
CA ASN A 153 -4.59 -8.99 -10.40
C ASN A 153 -5.10 -10.40 -10.11
N GLY A 154 -5.23 -10.78 -8.84
CA GLY A 154 -5.76 -12.08 -8.46
C GLY A 154 -4.74 -13.20 -8.64
N TYR A 155 -3.48 -13.01 -8.25
CA TYR A 155 -2.43 -14.03 -8.32
C TYR A 155 -1.82 -14.33 -6.95
N LEU A 156 -1.65 -15.61 -6.64
CA LEU A 156 -0.96 -16.12 -5.46
C LEU A 156 0.41 -16.69 -5.89
N PRO A 157 1.53 -16.14 -5.41
CA PRO A 157 2.85 -16.71 -5.67
C PRO A 157 2.98 -18.11 -5.06
N ILE A 158 3.56 -19.05 -5.81
CA ILE A 158 3.86 -20.40 -5.34
C ILE A 158 5.34 -20.49 -5.03
N VAL A 159 5.64 -20.66 -3.74
CA VAL A 159 7.00 -20.83 -3.23
C VAL A 159 7.31 -22.31 -3.12
N ASP A 160 8.43 -22.72 -3.71
CA ASP A 160 9.06 -24.00 -3.43
C ASP A 160 9.93 -23.83 -2.18
N LEU A 161 9.49 -24.42 -1.07
CA LEU A 161 10.18 -24.32 0.22
C LEU A 161 11.52 -25.07 0.22
N PHE A 162 11.74 -26.05 -0.67
CA PHE A 162 13.01 -26.77 -0.75
C PHE A 162 14.03 -26.00 -1.57
N ALA A 163 13.58 -25.35 -2.65
CA ALA A 163 14.43 -24.54 -3.52
C ALA A 163 14.51 -23.06 -3.09
N ASP A 164 13.82 -22.69 -2.00
CA ASP A 164 13.74 -21.36 -1.42
C ASP A 164 13.47 -20.25 -2.47
N ARG A 165 12.53 -20.52 -3.38
CA ARG A 165 12.24 -19.62 -4.51
C ARG A 165 10.79 -19.70 -4.98
N VAL A 166 10.32 -18.64 -5.62
CA VAL A 166 9.05 -18.66 -6.34
C VAL A 166 9.19 -19.46 -7.63
N ILE A 167 8.32 -20.45 -7.80
CA ILE A 167 8.30 -21.37 -8.95
C ILE A 167 7.08 -21.18 -9.85
N GLY A 168 6.05 -20.47 -9.39
CA GLY A 168 4.87 -20.18 -10.19
C GLY A 168 3.99 -19.08 -9.58
N ALA A 169 2.89 -18.77 -10.26
CA ALA A 169 1.81 -17.96 -9.73
C ALA A 169 0.47 -18.63 -10.05
N CYS A 170 -0.47 -18.56 -9.11
CA CYS A 170 -1.78 -19.18 -9.21
C CYS A 170 -2.87 -18.13 -9.28
N PRO A 171 -3.71 -18.09 -10.33
CA PRO A 171 -4.82 -17.17 -10.37
C PRO A 171 -5.86 -17.55 -9.30
N PHE A 172 -6.46 -16.55 -8.66
CA PHE A 172 -7.60 -16.70 -7.77
C PHE A 172 -8.72 -15.77 -8.20
N ARG A 173 -9.97 -16.23 -8.05
CA ARG A 173 -11.14 -15.39 -8.32
C ARG A 173 -11.35 -14.43 -7.16
N ARG A 174 -11.59 -13.17 -7.49
CA ARG A 174 -12.09 -12.15 -6.57
C ARG A 174 -13.60 -12.27 -6.43
#